data_AF-E9IC53-F1
#
_entry.id   AF-E9IC53-F1
#
_cell.length_a   1.000
_cell.length_b   1.000
_cell.length_c   1.000
_cell.angle_alpha   90.00
_cell.angle_beta   90.00
_cell.angle_gamma   90.00
#
_symmetry.space_group_name_H-M   'P 1'
#
loop_
_entity.id
_entity.type
_entity.pdbx_description
1 polymer ?
#
loop_
_entity_poly.entity_id
_entity_poly.type
_entity_poly.pdbx_seq_one_letter_code
_entity_poly.pdbx_strand_id
1 'polypeptide(L)'
;MIASKLKKENPLWHYTGQQCEDKFKGLRKHYVKARDENEKKSGLPVATCKFYKEMDNALGDKPAVKPVSIASTLRKHKSIDTTYSSNVVSVCLNSSSKDDSERDSTLKSKKRKKNVTKKNIERLLTTKKKKSNKKKDA
;
A
#
# COMPACT_ATOMS: atom_id res chain seq x y z
N MET A 1 -24.11 -6.43 -26.99
CA MET A 1 -22.73 -5.91 -27.09
C MET A 1 -22.77 -4.40 -27.33
N ILE A 2 -21.82 -3.62 -26.78
CA ILE A 2 -21.80 -2.14 -26.87
C ILE A 2 -21.72 -1.65 -28.33
N ALA A 3 -20.87 -2.28 -29.14
CA ALA A 3 -20.74 -1.97 -30.58
C ALA A 3 -22.08 -2.06 -31.33
N SER A 4 -22.89 -3.09 -31.04
CA SER A 4 -24.23 -3.24 -31.66
C SER A 4 -25.19 -2.15 -31.22
N LYS A 5 -25.07 -1.62 -29.99
CA LYS A 5 -25.88 -0.49 -29.52
C LYS A 5 -25.46 0.80 -30.22
N LEU A 6 -24.16 1.06 -30.33
CA LEU A 6 -23.63 2.24 -31.04
C LEU A 6 -24.09 2.32 -32.50
N LYS A 7 -24.09 1.18 -33.21
CA LYS A 7 -24.59 1.11 -34.59
C LYS A 7 -26.09 1.40 -34.71
N LYS A 8 -26.88 1.09 -33.68
CA LYS A 8 -28.32 1.41 -33.64
C LYS A 8 -28.58 2.89 -33.44
N GLU A 9 -27.79 3.54 -32.58
CA GLU A 9 -27.88 4.99 -32.32
C GLU A 9 -27.44 5.80 -33.54
N ASN A 10 -26.32 5.40 -34.15
CA ASN A 10 -25.82 6.06 -35.35
C ASN A 10 -25.25 5.01 -36.32
N PRO A 11 -25.86 4.84 -37.50
CA PRO A 11 -25.43 3.82 -38.45
C PRO A 11 -24.02 4.08 -39.00
N LEU A 12 -23.49 5.32 -38.93
CA LEU A 12 -22.12 5.63 -39.33
C LEU A 12 -21.06 5.16 -38.31
N TRP A 13 -21.45 4.80 -37.09
CA TRP A 13 -20.54 4.33 -36.05
C TRP A 13 -20.26 2.83 -36.18
N HIS A 14 -19.39 2.52 -37.14
CA HIS A 14 -18.87 1.16 -37.36
C HIS A 14 -17.65 0.88 -36.48
N TYR A 15 -17.89 0.57 -35.20
CA TYR A 15 -16.84 0.17 -34.27
C TYR A 15 -16.86 -1.32 -33.95
N THR A 16 -15.68 -1.93 -33.85
CA THR A 16 -15.51 -3.29 -33.32
C THR A 16 -15.58 -3.26 -31.79
N GLY A 17 -16.01 -4.38 -31.18
CA GLY A 17 -16.05 -4.51 -29.71
C GLY A 17 -14.70 -4.20 -29.04
N GLN A 18 -13.60 -4.66 -29.64
CA GLN A 18 -12.24 -4.39 -29.17
C GLN A 18 -11.91 -2.88 -29.13
N GLN A 19 -12.32 -2.14 -30.16
CA GLN A 19 -12.09 -0.68 -30.22
C GLN A 19 -12.85 0.05 -29.11
N CYS A 20 -14.08 -0.40 -28.81
CA CYS A 20 -14.88 0.14 -27.72
C CYS A 20 -14.19 -0.11 -26.37
N GLU A 21 -13.68 -1.33 -26.17
CA GLU A 21 -12.99 -1.72 -24.94
C GLU A 21 -11.69 -0.94 -24.73
N ASP A 22 -10.85 -0.83 -25.77
CA ASP A 22 -9.58 -0.12 -25.69
C ASP A 22 -9.78 1.37 -25.45
N LYS A 23 -10.82 1.97 -26.06
CA LYS A 23 -11.22 3.35 -25.79
C LYS A 23 -11.63 3.53 -24.33
N PHE A 24 -12.44 2.61 -23.80
CA PHE A 24 -12.89 2.66 -22.41
C PHE A 24 -11.73 2.48 -21.42
N LYS A 25 -10.78 1.57 -21.70
CA LYS A 25 -9.54 1.42 -20.93
C LYS A 25 -8.73 2.71 -20.90
N GLY A 26 -8.62 3.39 -22.03
CA GLY A 26 -7.97 4.70 -22.12
C GLY A 26 -8.65 5.75 -21.23
N LEU A 27 -9.98 5.89 -21.34
CA LEU A 27 -10.76 6.80 -20.50
C LEU A 27 -10.58 6.52 -19.02
N ARG A 28 -10.63 5.24 -18.61
CA ARG A 28 -10.42 4.82 -17.22
C ARG A 28 -9.03 5.21 -16.71
N LYS A 29 -7.97 5.04 -17.52
CA LYS A 29 -6.61 5.45 -17.16
C LYS A 29 -6.52 6.96 -16.92
N HIS A 30 -7.11 7.77 -17.81
CA HIS A 30 -7.13 9.22 -17.65
C HIS A 30 -7.92 9.66 -16.41
N TYR A 31 -9.07 9.05 -16.15
CA TYR A 31 -9.87 9.32 -14.96
C TYR A 31 -9.10 9.00 -13.67
N VAL A 32 -8.49 7.81 -13.57
CA VAL A 32 -7.70 7.42 -12.40
C VAL A 32 -6.52 8.35 -12.18
N LYS A 33 -5.83 8.75 -13.26
CA LYS A 33 -4.72 9.71 -13.18
C LYS A 33 -5.18 11.07 -12.65
N ALA A 34 -6.28 11.60 -13.18
CA ALA A 34 -6.85 12.86 -12.71
C ALA A 34 -7.28 12.77 -11.23
N ARG A 35 -7.92 11.66 -10.82
CA ARG A 35 -8.33 11.42 -9.43
C ARG A 35 -7.14 11.32 -8.47
N ASP A 36 -6.09 10.60 -8.86
CA ASP A 36 -4.86 10.43 -8.07
C ASP A 36 -4.09 11.76 -7.92
N GLU A 37 -4.06 12.58 -8.97
CA GLU A 37 -3.50 13.94 -8.90
C GLU A 37 -4.29 14.82 -7.93
N ASN A 38 -5.62 14.75 -7.94
CA ASN A 38 -6.48 15.50 -7.02
C ASN A 38 -6.32 15.05 -5.56
N GLU A 39 -6.18 13.74 -5.32
CA GLU A 39 -5.98 13.18 -3.97
C GLU A 39 -4.60 13.54 -3.40
N LYS A 40 -3.56 13.56 -4.24
CA LYS A 40 -2.18 13.85 -3.81
C LYS A 40 -1.87 15.34 -3.70
N LYS A 41 -2.49 16.18 -4.54
CA LYS A 41 -2.20 17.61 -4.62
C LYS A 41 -3.30 18.43 -3.95
N SER A 42 -3.36 18.33 -2.63
CA SER A 42 -4.21 19.21 -1.82
C SER A 42 -3.80 20.67 -2.05
N GLY A 43 -4.72 21.48 -2.58
CA GLY A 43 -4.53 22.91 -2.82
C GLY A 43 -4.21 23.32 -4.27
N LEU A 44 -4.12 22.39 -5.21
CA LEU A 44 -4.08 22.71 -6.65
C LEU A 44 -5.48 22.64 -7.28
N PRO A 45 -5.70 23.33 -8.42
CA PRO A 45 -6.96 23.23 -9.14
C PRO A 45 -7.25 21.77 -9.52
N VAL A 46 -8.50 21.37 -9.29
CA VAL A 46 -9.00 20.01 -9.56
C VAL A 46 -8.74 19.69 -11.03
N ALA A 47 -7.90 18.69 -11.28
CA ALA A 47 -7.69 18.13 -12.60
C ALA A 47 -9.00 17.42 -13.02
N THR A 48 -9.70 18.02 -13.98
CA THR A 48 -10.93 17.46 -14.57
C THR A 48 -10.66 17.00 -16.00
N CYS A 49 -11.16 15.81 -16.35
CA CYS A 49 -11.23 15.31 -17.74
C CYS A 49 -12.58 15.65 -18.39
N LYS A 50 -12.68 15.61 -19.72
CA LYS A 50 -13.91 15.87 -20.49
C LYS A 50 -15.12 15.10 -19.98
N PHE A 51 -14.95 13.83 -19.64
CA PHE A 51 -16.01 12.94 -19.12
C PHE A 51 -15.81 12.60 -17.65
N TYR A 52 -15.18 13.49 -16.87
CA TYR A 52 -14.84 13.18 -15.49
C TYR A 52 -16.06 12.92 -14.63
N LYS A 53 -17.10 13.78 -14.71
CA LYS A 53 -18.32 13.63 -13.91
C LYS A 53 -19.03 12.30 -14.17
N GLU A 54 -19.16 11.93 -15.44
CA GLU A 54 -19.78 10.65 -15.83
C GLU A 54 -18.96 9.45 -15.34
N MET A 55 -17.64 9.52 -15.44
CA MET A 55 -16.74 8.48 -14.93
C MET A 55 -16.74 8.41 -13.40
N ASP A 56 -16.86 9.54 -12.72
CA ASP A 56 -16.90 9.61 -11.26
C ASP A 56 -18.23 9.08 -10.73
N ASN A 57 -19.35 9.38 -11.39
CA ASN A 57 -20.65 8.77 -11.04
C ASN A 57 -20.64 7.25 -11.22
N ALA A 58 -19.89 6.73 -12.21
CA ALA A 58 -19.83 5.30 -12.48
C ALA A 58 -18.76 4.54 -11.66
N LEU A 59 -17.65 5.19 -11.31
CA LEU A 59 -16.45 4.56 -10.72
C LEU A 59 -15.99 5.19 -9.39
N GLY A 60 -16.54 6.33 -9.02
CA GLY A 60 -16.19 7.12 -7.84
C GLY A 60 -16.84 6.61 -6.57
N ASP A 61 -17.97 5.91 -6.68
CA ASP A 61 -18.64 5.25 -5.56
C ASP A 61 -17.72 4.16 -4.98
N LYS A 62 -17.07 4.51 -3.87
CA LYS A 62 -16.33 3.55 -3.06
C LYS A 62 -17.37 2.68 -2.36
N PRO A 63 -17.37 1.34 -2.55
CA PRO A 63 -18.24 0.48 -1.76
C PRO A 63 -17.94 0.76 -0.28
N ALA A 64 -19.00 0.94 0.52
CA ALA A 64 -18.89 1.13 1.96
C ALA A 64 -18.40 -0.17 2.62
N VAL A 65 -17.12 -0.50 2.43
CA VAL A 65 -16.49 -1.66 3.04
C VAL A 65 -16.19 -1.29 4.48
N LYS A 66 -16.92 -1.88 5.42
CA LYS A 66 -16.57 -1.82 6.84
C LYS A 66 -15.16 -2.39 6.99
N PRO A 67 -14.21 -1.66 7.61
CA PRO A 67 -12.86 -2.19 7.80
C PRO A 67 -12.95 -3.50 8.59
N VAL A 68 -12.22 -4.53 8.13
CA VAL A 68 -12.06 -5.76 8.89
C VAL A 68 -11.48 -5.38 10.24
N SER A 69 -12.18 -5.75 11.31
CA SER A 69 -11.88 -5.32 12.68
C SER A 69 -10.38 -5.47 12.95
N ILE A 70 -9.73 -4.39 13.39
CA ILE A 70 -8.31 -4.42 13.72
C ILE A 70 -8.16 -5.36 14.91
N ALA A 71 -7.44 -6.47 14.73
CA ALA A 71 -7.12 -7.37 15.81
C ALA A 71 -6.23 -6.64 16.83
N SER A 72 -6.77 -6.37 18.02
CA SER A 72 -6.02 -5.76 19.12
C SER A 72 -5.03 -6.79 19.68
N THR A 73 -3.73 -6.50 19.59
CA THR A 73 -2.68 -7.29 20.27
C THR A 73 -2.27 -6.65 21.60
N LEU A 74 -3.22 -6.01 22.30
CA LEU A 74 -3.00 -5.57 23.68
C LEU A 74 -2.84 -6.81 24.56
N ARG A 75 -1.59 -7.21 24.80
CA ARG A 75 -1.28 -8.06 25.95
C ARG A 75 -1.68 -7.27 27.20
N LYS A 76 -2.70 -7.76 27.89
CA LYS A 76 -3.15 -7.27 29.20
C LYS A 76 -1.94 -7.32 30.14
N HIS A 77 -1.25 -6.20 30.30
CA HIS A 77 -0.21 -6.07 31.32
C HIS A 77 -0.95 -6.20 32.64
N LYS A 78 -0.71 -7.27 33.40
CA LYS A 78 -1.11 -7.30 34.81
C LYS A 78 -0.40 -6.11 35.44
N SER A 79 -1.17 -5.13 35.94
CA SER A 79 -0.64 -4.13 36.86
C SER A 79 -0.14 -4.90 38.07
N ILE A 80 1.18 -5.01 38.19
CA ILE A 80 1.83 -5.48 39.39
C ILE A 80 1.95 -4.23 40.26
N ASP A 81 0.92 -3.99 41.07
CA ASP A 81 1.09 -3.19 42.27
C ASP A 81 1.78 -4.09 43.30
N THR A 82 3.09 -3.93 43.49
CA THR A 82 3.78 -4.17 44.76
C THR A 82 5.17 -3.54 44.66
N THR A 83 5.36 -2.47 45.42
CA THR A 83 6.62 -1.87 45.83
C THR A 83 7.67 -2.92 46.24
N TYR A 84 8.85 -2.93 45.60
CA TYR A 84 10.20 -2.95 46.24
C TYR A 84 11.32 -3.14 45.18
N SER A 85 12.30 -2.24 45.23
CA SER A 85 13.75 -2.38 44.93
C SER A 85 14.28 -3.21 43.73
N SER A 86 14.97 -2.49 42.85
CA SER A 86 16.26 -2.79 42.18
C SER A 86 16.48 -4.02 41.26
N ASN A 87 16.84 -3.67 40.02
CA ASN A 87 17.89 -4.24 39.17
C ASN A 87 17.74 -5.58 38.41
N VAL A 88 17.79 -5.39 37.08
CA VAL A 88 18.55 -6.10 36.02
C VAL A 88 18.09 -7.44 35.42
N VAL A 89 18.41 -7.49 34.11
CA VAL A 89 18.53 -8.59 33.14
C VAL A 89 17.27 -9.21 32.53
N SER A 90 17.02 -8.74 31.30
CA SER A 90 16.30 -9.46 30.24
C SER A 90 17.09 -10.70 29.84
N VAL A 91 16.52 -11.89 30.07
CA VAL A 91 16.96 -13.14 29.44
C VAL A 91 15.77 -13.73 28.69
N CYS A 92 15.88 -13.72 27.36
CA CYS A 92 14.91 -14.35 26.47
C CYS A 92 15.07 -15.87 26.56
N LEU A 93 14.10 -16.56 27.16
CA LEU A 93 14.02 -18.02 27.07
C LEU A 93 13.18 -18.43 25.86
N ASN A 94 13.89 -18.97 24.87
CA ASN A 94 13.35 -19.82 23.83
C ASN A 94 12.82 -21.13 24.45
N SER A 95 11.67 -21.58 23.96
CA SER A 95 11.22 -22.98 24.01
C SER A 95 10.39 -23.17 22.74
N SER A 96 10.98 -23.63 21.63
CA SER A 96 11.28 -25.03 21.28
C SER A 96 10.04 -25.93 21.35
N SER A 97 9.45 -26.19 20.18
CA SER A 97 8.73 -27.43 19.89
C SER A 97 9.01 -27.82 18.45
N LYS A 98 9.37 -29.09 18.27
CA LYS A 98 10.00 -29.74 17.11
C LYS A 98 8.97 -30.30 16.11
N ASP A 99 9.42 -30.40 14.85
CA ASP A 99 9.12 -31.37 13.77
C ASP A 99 7.65 -31.64 13.38
N ASP A 100 7.25 -31.84 12.12
CA ASP A 100 7.89 -32.50 10.96
C ASP A 100 7.53 -31.80 9.63
N SER A 101 8.45 -31.78 8.66
CA SER A 101 8.13 -31.54 7.24
C SER A 101 9.10 -32.28 6.32
N GLU A 102 8.55 -33.30 5.65
CA GLU A 102 9.15 -34.00 4.53
C GLU A 102 9.35 -33.08 3.32
N ARG A 103 10.34 -33.46 2.52
CA ARG A 103 11.06 -32.69 1.51
C ARG A 103 10.25 -32.50 0.22
N ASP A 104 10.39 -31.35 -0.42
CA ASP A 104 10.75 -31.32 -1.86
C ASP A 104 11.49 -30.01 -2.25
N SER A 105 12.49 -30.23 -3.08
CA SER A 105 13.48 -29.37 -3.72
C SER A 105 12.90 -28.14 -4.45
N THR A 106 13.57 -26.99 -4.47
CA THR A 106 14.62 -26.69 -5.44
C THR A 106 15.22 -25.30 -5.18
N LEU A 107 16.54 -25.21 -5.22
CA LEU A 107 17.32 -23.98 -5.09
C LEU A 107 17.26 -23.13 -6.38
N LYS A 108 16.77 -21.88 -6.29
CA LYS A 108 17.10 -20.81 -7.23
C LYS A 108 17.59 -19.58 -6.47
N SER A 109 18.89 -19.33 -6.53
CA SER A 109 19.59 -18.20 -5.90
C SER A 109 19.23 -16.86 -6.57
N LYS A 110 18.15 -16.22 -6.10
CA LYS A 110 17.86 -14.82 -6.46
C LYS A 110 18.63 -13.87 -5.54
N LYS A 111 19.67 -13.23 -6.10
CA LYS A 111 20.44 -12.13 -5.49
C LYS A 111 19.47 -11.05 -4.97
N ARG A 112 19.32 -10.95 -3.64
CA ARG A 112 18.40 -10.00 -2.98
C ARG A 112 18.81 -8.56 -3.32
N LYS A 113 18.03 -7.87 -4.15
CA LYS A 113 18.09 -6.39 -4.23
C LYS A 113 17.79 -5.85 -2.84
N LYS A 114 18.77 -5.21 -2.19
CA LYS A 114 18.54 -4.48 -0.93
C LYS A 114 17.49 -3.41 -1.21
N ASN A 115 16.31 -3.66 -0.66
CA ASN A 115 15.14 -2.79 -0.68
C ASN A 115 15.52 -1.41 -0.13
N VAL A 116 15.09 -0.35 -0.84
CA VAL A 116 15.37 1.08 -0.59
C VAL A 116 15.19 1.46 0.89
N THR A 117 14.25 0.81 1.59
CA THR A 117 14.00 0.94 3.02
C THR A 117 15.24 0.65 3.89
N LYS A 118 16.04 -0.38 3.57
CA LYS A 118 17.24 -0.72 4.35
C LYS A 118 18.32 0.36 4.26
N LYS A 119 18.50 0.94 3.06
CA LYS A 119 19.46 2.04 2.85
C LYS A 119 19.03 3.30 3.61
N ASN A 120 17.73 3.59 3.62
CA ASN A 120 17.20 4.75 4.32
C ASN A 120 17.34 4.63 5.85
N ILE A 121 17.11 3.43 6.40
CA ILE A 121 17.30 3.15 7.83
C ILE A 121 18.78 3.34 8.22
N GLU A 122 19.71 2.81 7.43
CA GLU A 122 21.15 2.94 7.69
C GLU A 122 21.61 4.41 7.64
N ARG A 123 21.08 5.21 6.72
CA ARG A 123 21.34 6.66 6.63
C ARG A 123 20.79 7.43 7.84
N LEU A 124 19.64 7.01 8.38
CA LEU A 124 19.06 7.62 9.57
C LEU A 124 19.88 7.28 10.84
N LEU A 125 20.39 6.06 10.95
CA LEU A 125 21.21 5.62 12.08
C LEU A 125 22.57 6.32 12.10
N THR A 126 23.21 6.47 10.95
CA THR A 126 24.50 7.17 10.82
C THR A 126 24.41 8.66 11.11
N THR A 127 23.33 9.32 10.67
CA THR A 127 23.08 10.74 10.98
C THR A 127 22.78 10.98 12.46
N LYS A 128 22.04 10.07 13.13
CA LYS A 128 21.84 10.12 14.58
C LYS A 128 23.15 9.94 15.36
N LYS A 129 24.02 9.01 14.93
CA LYS A 129 25.33 8.78 15.56
C LYS A 129 26.30 9.97 15.42
N LYS A 130 26.29 10.66 14.26
CA LYS A 130 27.08 11.89 14.10
C LYS A 130 26.57 13.04 14.98
N LYS A 131 25.25 13.17 15.15
CA LYS A 131 24.64 14.18 16.02
C LYS A 131 24.90 13.92 17.51
N SER A 132 24.94 12.65 17.94
CA SER A 132 25.28 12.31 19.33
C SER A 132 26.75 12.55 19.66
N ASN A 133 27.66 12.38 18.69
CA ASN A 133 29.08 12.62 18.91
C ASN A 133 29.40 14.12 18.95
N LYS A 134 28.76 14.93 18.09
CA LYS A 134 28.91 16.39 18.11
C LYS A 134 28.39 17.07 19.39
N LYS A 135 27.58 16.37 20.20
CA LYS A 135 27.04 16.86 21.47
C LYS A 135 27.88 16.45 22.69
N LYS A 136 28.97 15.71 22.49
CA LYS A 136 29.91 15.29 23.54
C LYS A 136 31.23 16.07 23.53
N ASP A 137 31.47 16.85 22.47
CA ASP A 137 32.69 17.64 22.27
C ASP A 137 32.44 19.17 22.41
N ALA A 138 31.33 19.57 23.06
CA ALA A 138 30.99 20.95 23.44
C ALA A 138 30.58 20.97 24.90
#